data_AF-A0A3B0Z156-F1
#
_entry.id   AF-A0A3B0Z156-F1
#
_cell.length_a   1.000
_cell.length_b   1.000
_cell.length_c   1.000
_cell.angle_alpha   90.00
_cell.angle_beta   90.00
_cell.angle_gamma   90.00
#
_symmetry.space_group_name_H-M   'P 1'
#
loop_
_entity.id
_entity.type
_entity.pdbx_description
1 polymer ?
#
loop_
_entity_poly.entity_id
_entity_poly.type
_entity_poly.pdbx_seq_one_letter_code
_entity_poly.pdbx_strand_id
1 'polypeptide(L)'
;MPTLHVIDPLLVDQGGHYLSQHVALWNLCRSRGYEMVSYCPVDFDPALMPSGVRMVATFGDAGLPSLKGHYCTALGESNMACYQALKGIDHQQFGDDDIVFLTSVTAERVVAYGQWLREVVDKTTCRYGLYAHISSEVDDTLGRDIRRSGLSINDDAFEALDETVVPNEMKRSMYRYLFNSIPDDQLERFRVFYEEPFPNRNFIDLAQKPGLRFIYLHSLYPGEPLALSNAPDSEIINIACLGSGGLGGDGVSKGQHLLADLVEHAVTQHSNLTFTVQLGNRFAEGDMTDIQHQQRALLAQRSNVSIHGGLLSCEAYCTLLEKSDLMLLPYGPRYRHIMSGIFDDALYQGKVCIIPQQ
;
A
#
# COMPACT_ATOMS: atom_id res chain seq x y z
N MET A 1 -19.37 -16.19 16.79
CA MET A 1 -18.19 -15.33 16.98
C MET A 1 -18.17 -14.38 15.79
N PRO A 2 -17.93 -13.07 15.96
CA PRO A 2 -17.96 -12.16 14.83
C PRO A 2 -16.78 -12.46 13.88
N THR A 3 -17.03 -12.31 12.58
CA THR A 3 -16.09 -12.63 11.52
C THR A 3 -15.70 -11.36 10.75
N LEU A 4 -14.40 -11.19 10.49
CA LEU A 4 -13.90 -10.25 9.50
C LEU A 4 -13.76 -10.95 8.14
N HIS A 5 -14.56 -10.53 7.17
CA HIS A 5 -14.50 -10.94 5.78
C HIS A 5 -13.64 -9.96 4.99
N VAL A 6 -12.37 -10.29 4.75
CA VAL A 6 -11.47 -9.44 3.97
C VAL A 6 -11.54 -9.84 2.50
N ILE A 7 -11.90 -8.90 1.64
CA ILE A 7 -12.01 -9.11 0.19
C ILE A 7 -10.85 -8.37 -0.48
N ASP A 8 -9.85 -9.14 -0.92
CA ASP A 8 -8.64 -8.61 -1.56
C ASP A 8 -8.34 -9.31 -2.89
N PRO A 9 -8.74 -8.73 -4.03
CA PRO A 9 -8.44 -9.30 -5.34
C PRO A 9 -6.99 -9.09 -5.80
N LEU A 10 -6.14 -8.40 -5.02
CA LEU A 10 -4.74 -8.11 -5.34
C LEU A 10 -3.74 -8.80 -4.40
N LEU A 11 -4.21 -9.65 -3.49
CA LEU A 11 -3.37 -10.44 -2.59
C LEU A 11 -2.69 -11.59 -3.36
N VAL A 12 -1.57 -11.33 -4.04
CA VAL A 12 -0.95 -12.30 -4.98
C VAL A 12 0.34 -12.96 -4.49
N ASP A 13 1.22 -12.26 -3.75
CA ASP A 13 2.50 -12.82 -3.29
C ASP A 13 3.08 -12.09 -2.06
N GLN A 14 4.29 -12.49 -1.64
CA GLN A 14 5.05 -11.84 -0.55
C GLN A 14 5.49 -10.40 -0.85
N GLY A 15 5.52 -10.01 -2.12
CA GLY A 15 5.89 -8.66 -2.58
C GLY A 15 4.68 -7.74 -2.79
N GLY A 16 3.46 -8.28 -2.72
CA GLY A 16 2.23 -7.51 -2.83
C GLY A 16 2.09 -6.52 -1.68
N HIS A 17 1.67 -5.30 -1.98
CA HIS A 17 1.50 -4.19 -1.03
C HIS A 17 0.55 -4.47 0.15
N TYR A 18 -0.08 -5.64 0.23
CA TYR A 18 -1.18 -5.95 1.15
C TYR A 18 -0.97 -7.18 2.04
N LEU A 19 0.06 -8.02 1.84
CA LEU A 19 0.23 -9.22 2.68
C LEU A 19 0.55 -8.86 4.14
N SER A 20 1.48 -7.92 4.35
CA SER A 20 1.81 -7.42 5.70
C SER A 20 0.59 -6.82 6.40
N GLN A 21 -0.25 -6.10 5.65
CA GLN A 21 -1.51 -5.55 6.15
C GLN A 21 -2.50 -6.66 6.54
N HIS A 22 -2.62 -7.72 5.74
CA HIS A 22 -3.45 -8.89 6.05
C HIS A 22 -2.99 -9.60 7.32
N VAL A 23 -1.68 -9.80 7.48
CA VAL A 23 -1.09 -10.39 8.69
C VAL A 23 -1.35 -9.51 9.92
N ALA A 24 -1.23 -8.20 9.78
CA ALA A 24 -1.50 -7.26 10.85
C ALA A 24 -2.98 -7.26 11.25
N LEU A 25 -3.89 -7.24 10.26
CA LEU A 25 -5.33 -7.37 10.47
C LEU A 25 -5.67 -8.69 11.17
N TRP A 26 -5.08 -9.80 10.76
CA TRP A 26 -5.29 -11.09 11.41
C TRP A 26 -4.88 -11.07 12.89
N ASN A 27 -3.68 -10.58 13.20
CA ASN A 27 -3.19 -10.52 14.58
C ASN A 27 -4.14 -9.70 15.47
N LEU A 28 -4.66 -8.60 14.92
CA LEU A 28 -5.63 -7.75 15.57
C LEU A 28 -6.98 -8.45 15.76
N CYS A 29 -7.55 -9.06 14.72
CA CYS A 29 -8.79 -9.84 14.79
C CYS A 29 -8.70 -10.91 15.88
N ARG A 30 -7.64 -11.71 15.86
CA ARG A 30 -7.39 -12.77 16.84
C ARG A 30 -7.33 -12.22 18.25
N SER A 31 -6.64 -11.10 18.47
CA SER A 31 -6.55 -10.45 19.80
C SER A 31 -7.91 -9.96 20.33
N ARG A 32 -8.89 -9.77 19.44
CA ARG A 32 -10.25 -9.31 19.76
C ARG A 32 -11.29 -10.43 19.73
N GLY A 33 -10.88 -11.68 19.52
CA GLY A 33 -11.81 -12.81 19.41
C GLY A 33 -12.66 -12.77 18.14
N TYR A 34 -12.13 -12.22 17.04
CA TYR A 34 -12.72 -12.32 15.72
C TYR A 34 -12.13 -13.50 14.95
N GLU A 35 -12.98 -14.15 14.16
CA GLU A 35 -12.53 -15.01 13.07
C GLU A 35 -12.17 -14.16 11.85
N MET A 36 -11.31 -14.67 10.96
CA MET A 36 -10.97 -13.99 9.71
C MET A 36 -11.11 -14.92 8.53
N VAL A 37 -11.82 -14.43 7.51
CA VAL A 37 -12.00 -15.08 6.20
C VAL A 37 -11.45 -14.15 5.14
N SER A 38 -10.52 -14.63 4.33
CA SER A 38 -9.89 -13.84 3.27
C SER A 38 -10.32 -14.37 1.90
N TYR A 39 -10.99 -13.54 1.12
CA TYR A 39 -11.34 -13.82 -0.28
C TYR A 39 -10.22 -13.28 -1.16
N CYS A 40 -9.47 -14.18 -1.79
CA CYS A 40 -8.21 -13.86 -2.47
C CYS A 40 -8.17 -14.42 -3.91
N PRO A 41 -7.15 -14.06 -4.70
CA PRO A 41 -6.86 -14.71 -5.98
C PRO A 41 -6.73 -16.24 -5.87
N VAL A 42 -7.09 -16.95 -6.94
CA VAL A 42 -7.03 -18.42 -7.03
C VAL A 42 -5.60 -18.97 -6.99
N ASP A 43 -4.63 -18.15 -7.36
CA ASP A 43 -3.20 -18.46 -7.41
C ASP A 43 -2.43 -18.01 -6.16
N PHE A 44 -3.10 -17.37 -5.19
CA PHE A 44 -2.47 -16.98 -3.94
C PHE A 44 -2.05 -18.22 -3.13
N ASP A 45 -0.80 -18.25 -2.67
CA ASP A 45 -0.28 -19.31 -1.81
C ASP A 45 -0.77 -19.15 -0.35
N PRO A 46 -1.69 -20.02 0.13
CA PRO A 46 -2.23 -19.92 1.48
C PRO A 46 -1.17 -20.11 2.58
N ALA A 47 -0.02 -20.72 2.27
CA ALA A 47 1.07 -20.90 3.22
C ALA A 47 1.73 -19.58 3.65
N LEU A 48 1.50 -18.50 2.90
CA LEU A 48 1.97 -17.16 3.24
C LEU A 48 1.15 -16.50 4.37
N MET A 49 -0.03 -17.05 4.70
CA MET A 49 -0.90 -16.52 5.74
C MET A 49 -0.71 -17.24 7.08
N PRO A 50 -0.89 -16.53 8.21
CA PRO A 50 -0.86 -17.15 9.53
C PRO A 50 -1.91 -18.27 9.69
N SER A 51 -1.57 -19.27 10.50
CA SER A 51 -2.51 -20.35 10.82
C SER A 51 -3.78 -19.80 11.49
N GLY A 52 -4.94 -20.29 11.04
CA GLY A 52 -6.25 -19.88 11.54
C GLY A 52 -7.01 -18.91 10.64
N VAL A 53 -6.35 -18.29 9.64
CA VAL A 53 -7.06 -17.53 8.61
C VAL A 53 -7.71 -18.49 7.62
N ARG A 54 -9.02 -18.36 7.40
CA ARG A 54 -9.75 -19.14 6.38
C ARG A 54 -9.60 -18.46 5.02
N MET A 55 -8.86 -19.08 4.10
CA MET A 55 -8.69 -18.56 2.75
C MET A 55 -9.78 -19.09 1.80
N VAL A 56 -10.34 -18.22 0.97
CA VAL A 56 -11.33 -18.54 -0.06
C VAL A 56 -10.85 -18.02 -1.41
N ALA A 57 -10.36 -18.93 -2.25
CA ALA A 57 -9.98 -18.64 -3.62
C ALA A 57 -11.21 -18.19 -4.42
N THR A 58 -11.27 -16.89 -4.74
CA THR A 58 -12.48 -16.23 -5.27
C THR A 58 -12.21 -15.55 -6.61
N PHE A 59 -11.06 -14.89 -6.73
CA PHE A 59 -10.74 -14.09 -7.90
C PHE A 59 -9.88 -14.93 -8.85
N GLY A 60 -10.41 -15.28 -10.02
CA GLY A 60 -9.63 -15.99 -11.06
C GLY A 60 -8.47 -15.17 -11.60
N ASP A 61 -7.97 -15.52 -12.79
CA ASP A 61 -7.10 -14.68 -13.64
C ASP A 61 -7.84 -13.41 -14.11
N ALA A 62 -8.40 -12.65 -13.18
CA ALA A 62 -8.74 -11.26 -13.32
C ALA A 62 -7.49 -10.41 -13.06
N GLY A 63 -6.29 -10.95 -13.34
CA GLY A 63 -5.07 -10.16 -13.47
C GLY A 63 -5.42 -8.96 -14.33
N LEU A 64 -4.93 -7.78 -13.93
CA LEU A 64 -5.13 -6.53 -14.65
C LEU A 64 -5.03 -6.84 -16.15
N PRO A 65 -6.14 -6.76 -16.93
CA PRO A 65 -6.09 -7.10 -18.34
C PRO A 65 -4.91 -6.33 -18.92
N SER A 66 -4.03 -7.05 -19.63
CA SER A 66 -2.79 -6.43 -20.11
C SER A 66 -3.18 -5.14 -20.82
N LEU A 67 -2.65 -3.99 -20.38
CA LEU A 67 -3.03 -2.66 -20.88
C LEU A 67 -2.63 -2.43 -22.36
N LYS A 68 -2.30 -3.51 -23.07
CA LYS A 68 -2.05 -3.59 -24.52
C LYS A 68 -3.30 -3.26 -25.37
N GLY A 69 -4.46 -2.98 -24.78
CA GLY A 69 -5.70 -2.54 -25.44
C GLY A 69 -6.17 -1.15 -24.99
N HIS A 70 -7.31 -0.68 -25.51
CA HIS A 70 -7.91 0.58 -25.07
C HIS A 70 -8.21 0.56 -23.56
N TYR A 71 -7.61 1.48 -22.80
CA TYR A 71 -7.69 1.56 -21.33
C TYR A 71 -9.12 1.44 -20.79
N CYS A 72 -10.09 2.10 -21.41
CA CYS A 72 -11.50 2.02 -21.00
C CYS A 72 -12.09 0.60 -21.11
N THR A 73 -11.72 -0.16 -22.14
CA THR A 73 -12.14 -1.55 -22.32
C THR A 73 -11.54 -2.43 -21.23
N ALA A 74 -10.24 -2.28 -20.96
CA ALA A 74 -9.55 -3.00 -19.90
C ALA A 74 -10.14 -2.72 -18.51
N LEU A 75 -10.48 -1.46 -18.20
CA LEU A 75 -11.17 -1.08 -16.97
C LEU A 75 -12.55 -1.75 -16.87
N GLY A 76 -13.33 -1.75 -17.96
CA GLY A 76 -14.66 -2.34 -18.01
C GLY A 76 -14.62 -3.86 -17.80
N GLU A 77 -13.72 -4.55 -18.49
CA GLU A 77 -13.50 -6.00 -18.35
C GLU A 77 -13.05 -6.36 -16.94
N SER A 78 -12.13 -5.60 -16.35
CA SER A 78 -11.66 -5.83 -14.99
C SER A 78 -12.77 -5.64 -13.95
N ASN A 79 -13.58 -4.58 -14.08
CA ASN A 79 -14.73 -4.38 -13.20
C ASN A 79 -15.77 -5.50 -13.36
N MET A 80 -16.06 -5.92 -14.60
CA MET A 80 -17.00 -7.02 -14.84
C MET A 80 -16.50 -8.33 -14.24
N ALA A 81 -15.23 -8.68 -14.46
CA ALA A 81 -14.64 -9.90 -13.92
C ALA A 81 -14.67 -9.93 -12.38
N CYS A 82 -14.29 -8.82 -11.73
CA CYS A 82 -14.39 -8.71 -10.28
C CYS A 82 -15.83 -8.85 -9.80
N TYR A 83 -16.78 -8.18 -10.48
CA TYR A 83 -18.18 -8.24 -10.11
C TYR A 83 -18.72 -9.66 -10.17
N GLN A 84 -18.41 -10.42 -11.23
CA GLN A 84 -18.82 -11.83 -11.33
C GLN A 84 -18.23 -12.69 -10.20
N ALA A 85 -16.97 -12.46 -9.84
CA ALA A 85 -16.35 -13.15 -8.71
C ALA A 85 -17.05 -12.81 -7.37
N LEU A 86 -17.36 -11.54 -7.14
CA LEU A 86 -18.08 -11.09 -5.95
C LEU A 86 -19.50 -11.67 -5.87
N LYS A 87 -20.21 -11.81 -7.00
CA LYS A 87 -21.52 -12.48 -7.03
C LYS A 87 -21.44 -13.96 -6.63
N GLY A 88 -20.28 -14.58 -6.81
CA GLY A 88 -20.03 -15.96 -6.37
C GLY A 88 -19.91 -16.11 -4.85
N ILE A 89 -19.74 -15.00 -4.10
CA ILE A 89 -19.69 -15.04 -2.64
C ILE A 89 -21.12 -15.20 -2.10
N ASP A 90 -21.36 -16.32 -1.42
CA ASP A 90 -22.61 -16.53 -0.69
C ASP A 90 -22.70 -15.54 0.48
N HIS A 91 -23.58 -14.55 0.36
CA HIS A 91 -23.77 -13.51 1.37
C HIS A 91 -24.64 -13.99 2.55
N GLN A 92 -25.30 -15.15 2.45
CA GLN A 92 -26.01 -15.74 3.59
C GLN A 92 -25.07 -16.19 4.70
N GLN A 93 -23.76 -16.30 4.40
CA GLN A 93 -22.74 -16.60 5.40
C GLN A 93 -22.35 -15.39 6.27
N PHE A 94 -22.76 -14.17 5.91
CA PHE A 94 -22.45 -12.98 6.69
C PHE A 94 -23.45 -12.85 7.84
N GLY A 95 -22.95 -12.97 9.07
CA GLY A 95 -23.71 -12.71 10.29
C GLY A 95 -23.94 -11.22 10.52
N ASP A 96 -24.86 -10.91 11.43
CA ASP A 96 -25.25 -9.54 11.73
C ASP A 96 -24.12 -8.70 12.36
N ASP A 97 -23.25 -9.34 13.14
CA ASP A 97 -22.12 -8.69 13.81
C ASP A 97 -20.84 -8.65 12.96
N ASP A 98 -20.87 -9.27 11.77
CA ASP A 98 -19.71 -9.42 10.91
C ASP A 98 -19.29 -8.09 10.28
N ILE A 99 -18.04 -8.06 9.84
CA ILE A 99 -17.44 -6.92 9.15
C ILE A 99 -16.95 -7.42 7.79
N VAL A 100 -17.40 -6.79 6.72
CA VAL A 100 -16.85 -6.98 5.38
C VAL A 100 -15.87 -5.85 5.09
N PHE A 101 -14.62 -6.19 4.81
CA PHE A 101 -13.54 -5.24 4.53
C PHE A 101 -13.07 -5.41 3.10
N LEU A 102 -13.47 -4.48 2.21
CA LEU A 102 -12.99 -4.42 0.83
C LEU A 102 -11.62 -3.74 0.83
N THR A 103 -10.56 -4.49 0.54
CA THR A 103 -9.26 -3.88 0.30
C THR A 103 -9.15 -3.40 -1.14
N SER A 104 -8.17 -2.54 -1.40
CA SER A 104 -7.75 -2.22 -2.76
C SER A 104 -8.89 -1.70 -3.65
N VAL A 105 -9.70 -0.75 -3.16
CA VAL A 105 -10.72 -0.09 -4.00
C VAL A 105 -10.01 0.79 -5.03
N THR A 106 -9.71 0.22 -6.20
CA THR A 106 -9.02 0.84 -7.33
C THR A 106 -9.99 1.13 -8.49
N ALA A 107 -9.49 1.75 -9.57
CA ALA A 107 -10.31 2.06 -10.74
C ALA A 107 -10.87 0.84 -11.46
N GLU A 108 -10.10 -0.24 -11.43
CA GLU A 108 -10.42 -1.52 -12.02
C GLU A 108 -11.52 -2.27 -11.27
N ARG A 109 -11.87 -1.82 -10.06
CA ARG A 109 -12.76 -2.56 -9.15
C ARG A 109 -13.90 -1.71 -8.55
N VAL A 110 -13.81 -0.39 -8.59
CA VAL A 110 -14.80 0.49 -7.92
C VAL A 110 -16.23 0.29 -8.43
N VAL A 111 -16.41 0.02 -9.73
CA VAL A 111 -17.73 -0.21 -10.31
C VAL A 111 -18.27 -1.56 -9.83
N ALA A 112 -17.40 -2.58 -9.80
CA ALA A 112 -17.72 -3.90 -9.28
C ALA A 112 -18.19 -3.85 -7.83
N TYR A 113 -17.43 -3.17 -6.96
CA TYR A 113 -17.77 -2.99 -5.55
C TYR A 113 -19.07 -2.22 -5.38
N GLY A 114 -19.26 -1.11 -6.09
CA GLY A 114 -20.52 -0.35 -6.00
C GLY A 114 -21.73 -1.17 -6.44
N GLN A 115 -21.62 -1.95 -7.51
CA GLN A 115 -22.71 -2.83 -7.96
C GLN A 115 -23.00 -3.95 -6.96
N TRP A 116 -21.95 -4.61 -6.46
CA TRP A 116 -22.10 -5.69 -5.50
C TRP A 116 -22.70 -5.22 -4.18
N LEU A 117 -22.26 -4.07 -3.65
CA LEU A 117 -22.79 -3.49 -2.43
C LEU A 117 -24.29 -3.19 -2.54
N ARG A 118 -24.75 -2.63 -3.66
CA ARG A 118 -26.19 -2.42 -3.91
C ARG A 118 -27.01 -3.70 -3.84
N GLU A 119 -26.43 -4.83 -4.25
CA GLU A 119 -27.14 -6.11 -4.24
C GLU A 119 -27.14 -6.81 -2.87
N VAL A 120 -26.13 -6.55 -2.03
CA VAL A 120 -25.91 -7.29 -0.78
C VAL A 120 -26.34 -6.51 0.45
N VAL A 121 -26.23 -5.17 0.44
CA VAL A 121 -26.44 -4.34 1.64
C VAL A 121 -27.83 -4.50 2.27
N ASP A 122 -28.87 -4.69 1.47
CA ASP A 122 -30.25 -4.88 1.98
C ASP A 122 -30.52 -6.32 2.43
N LYS A 123 -29.59 -7.24 2.16
CA LYS A 123 -29.73 -8.67 2.48
C LYS A 123 -28.97 -9.07 3.73
N THR A 124 -28.14 -8.18 4.26
CA THR A 124 -27.31 -8.42 5.44
C THR A 124 -27.39 -7.21 6.34
N THR A 125 -27.10 -7.38 7.64
CA THR A 125 -26.97 -6.25 8.57
C THR A 125 -25.52 -5.93 8.91
N CYS A 126 -24.57 -6.63 8.26
CA CYS A 126 -23.15 -6.49 8.50
C CYS A 126 -22.64 -5.06 8.23
N ARG A 127 -21.48 -4.78 8.83
CA ARG A 127 -20.75 -3.52 8.65
C ARG A 127 -19.75 -3.65 7.52
N TYR A 128 -19.50 -2.55 6.82
CA TYR A 128 -18.60 -2.51 5.68
C TYR A 128 -17.47 -1.52 5.92
N GLY A 129 -16.24 -1.99 5.78
CA GLY A 129 -15.05 -1.15 5.63
C GLY A 129 -14.58 -1.16 4.18
N LEU A 130 -14.29 0.02 3.64
CA LEU A 130 -13.90 0.23 2.25
C LEU A 130 -12.53 0.89 2.26
N TYR A 131 -11.47 0.12 2.03
CA TYR A 131 -10.12 0.65 1.96
C TYR A 131 -9.83 1.19 0.56
N ALA A 132 -10.04 2.48 0.44
CA ALA A 132 -9.86 3.30 -0.74
C ALA A 132 -8.37 3.51 -1.03
N HIS A 133 -7.84 2.68 -1.92
CA HIS A 133 -6.48 2.75 -2.45
C HIS A 133 -6.56 3.01 -3.96
N ILE A 134 -7.15 4.15 -4.37
CA ILE A 134 -6.98 4.63 -5.75
C ILE A 134 -5.58 5.25 -5.83
N SER A 135 -4.57 4.40 -5.69
CA SER A 135 -3.17 4.77 -5.78
C SER A 135 -2.83 5.23 -7.19
N SER A 136 -1.76 6.00 -7.26
CA SER A 136 -0.94 6.24 -8.46
C SER A 136 -0.33 4.95 -9.07
N GLU A 137 -0.72 3.73 -8.69
CA GLU A 137 -0.14 2.48 -9.25
C GLU A 137 -0.66 2.15 -10.66
N VAL A 138 -1.80 2.74 -11.05
CA VAL A 138 -2.22 2.76 -12.46
C VAL A 138 -1.08 3.35 -13.32
N ASP A 139 -0.34 4.31 -12.79
CA ASP A 139 0.76 5.03 -13.45
C ASP A 139 1.97 4.13 -13.71
N ASP A 140 2.31 3.22 -12.80
CA ASP A 140 3.43 2.28 -12.99
C ASP A 140 3.10 1.18 -14.00
N THR A 141 1.84 0.84 -14.19
CA THR A 141 1.42 -0.16 -15.18
C THR A 141 1.33 0.44 -16.58
N LEU A 142 0.82 1.67 -16.72
CA LEU A 142 0.78 2.41 -17.98
C LEU A 142 2.20 2.83 -18.42
N GLY A 143 3.01 3.34 -17.49
CA GLY A 143 4.41 3.67 -17.75
C GLY A 143 5.28 2.45 -18.09
N ARG A 144 4.88 1.24 -17.67
CA ARG A 144 5.52 -0.03 -18.07
C ARG A 144 5.25 -0.38 -19.53
N ASP A 145 4.01 -0.23 -19.98
CA ASP A 145 3.62 -0.61 -21.35
C ASP A 145 4.09 0.41 -22.39
N ILE A 146 4.12 1.71 -22.05
CA ILE A 146 4.72 2.75 -22.91
C ILE A 146 6.23 2.49 -23.08
N ARG A 147 6.97 2.21 -21.99
CA ARG A 147 8.41 1.88 -22.07
C ARG A 147 8.72 0.62 -22.87
N ARG A 148 7.83 -0.39 -22.86
CA ARG A 148 7.97 -1.62 -23.65
C ARG A 148 7.64 -1.45 -25.14
N SER A 149 6.89 -0.41 -25.50
CA SER A 149 6.46 -0.15 -26.89
C SER A 149 7.56 0.46 -27.77
N GLY A 150 8.71 0.83 -27.21
CA GLY A 150 9.83 1.42 -27.96
C GLY A 150 9.67 2.90 -28.33
N LEU A 151 8.67 3.58 -27.78
CA LEU A 151 8.55 5.04 -27.87
C LEU A 151 9.65 5.69 -27.03
N SER A 152 10.56 6.45 -27.66
CA SER A 152 11.57 7.23 -26.94
C SER A 152 10.89 8.39 -26.21
N ILE A 153 10.85 8.30 -24.89
CA ILE A 153 10.25 9.32 -24.01
C ILE A 153 11.33 10.39 -23.80
N ASN A 154 11.15 11.57 -24.41
CA ASN A 154 11.94 12.77 -24.11
C ASN A 154 11.49 13.34 -22.75
N ASP A 155 12.31 14.12 -22.05
CA ASP A 155 11.99 14.64 -20.70
C ASP A 155 10.64 15.38 -20.62
N ASP A 156 10.15 15.96 -21.73
CA ASP A 156 8.80 16.56 -21.85
C ASP A 156 7.64 15.57 -21.63
N ALA A 157 7.87 14.27 -21.76
CA ALA A 157 6.83 13.25 -21.57
C ALA A 157 6.69 12.79 -20.11
N PHE A 158 7.57 13.25 -19.19
CA PHE A 158 7.29 13.18 -17.75
C PHE A 158 6.17 14.16 -17.35
N GLU A 159 6.07 15.33 -17.98
CA GLU A 159 4.90 16.23 -17.83
C GLU A 159 3.62 15.62 -18.46
N ALA A 160 3.76 14.78 -19.49
CA ALA A 160 2.62 14.00 -20.02
C ALA A 160 2.22 12.83 -19.10
N LEU A 161 3.12 12.30 -18.27
CA LEU A 161 2.77 11.34 -17.20
C LEU A 161 1.97 12.03 -16.08
N ASP A 162 2.20 13.33 -15.84
CA ASP A 162 1.35 14.17 -14.98
C ASP A 162 -0.11 14.26 -15.49
N GLU A 163 -0.35 14.06 -16.80
CA GLU A 163 -1.70 13.90 -17.38
C GLU A 163 -2.28 12.48 -17.27
N THR A 164 -1.46 11.48 -16.88
CA THR A 164 -1.88 10.06 -16.76
C THR A 164 -2.19 9.61 -15.35
N VAL A 165 -1.87 10.43 -14.33
CA VAL A 165 -2.41 10.27 -12.99
C VAL A 165 -3.93 10.34 -13.11
N VAL A 166 -4.65 9.33 -12.61
CA VAL A 166 -6.13 9.41 -12.53
C VAL A 166 -6.46 10.76 -11.88
N PRO A 167 -7.04 11.73 -12.62
CA PRO A 167 -7.15 13.08 -12.10
C PRO A 167 -7.92 13.05 -10.79
N ASN A 168 -7.58 13.91 -9.85
CA ASN A 168 -8.27 13.96 -8.56
C ASN A 168 -9.80 14.06 -8.73
N GLU A 169 -10.28 14.69 -9.80
CA GLU A 169 -11.69 14.73 -10.18
C GLU A 169 -12.27 13.37 -10.56
N MET A 170 -11.50 12.53 -11.26
CA MET A 170 -11.89 11.16 -11.58
C MET A 170 -11.89 10.29 -10.32
N LYS A 171 -10.84 10.37 -9.47
CA LYS A 171 -10.84 9.70 -8.15
C LYS A 171 -12.08 10.08 -7.32
N ARG A 172 -12.37 11.39 -7.22
CA ARG A 172 -13.58 11.91 -6.55
C ARG A 172 -14.87 11.37 -7.16
N SER A 173 -14.95 11.29 -8.49
CA SER A 173 -16.13 10.78 -9.19
C SER A 173 -16.36 9.29 -8.92
N MET A 174 -15.27 8.52 -8.82
CA MET A 174 -15.33 7.11 -8.49
C MET A 174 -15.75 6.87 -7.04
N TYR A 175 -15.20 7.63 -6.09
CA TYR A 175 -15.69 7.57 -4.71
C TYR A 175 -17.14 8.00 -4.61
N ARG A 176 -17.54 9.07 -5.31
CA ARG A 176 -18.94 9.50 -5.35
C ARG A 176 -19.83 8.39 -5.92
N TYR A 177 -19.41 7.67 -6.95
CA TYR A 177 -20.15 6.52 -7.45
C TYR A 177 -20.30 5.43 -6.39
N LEU A 178 -19.23 5.11 -5.65
CA LEU A 178 -19.28 4.11 -4.58
C LEU A 178 -20.22 4.56 -3.44
N PHE A 179 -20.11 5.81 -2.99
CA PHE A 179 -21.00 6.37 -1.96
C PHE A 179 -22.46 6.42 -2.40
N ASN A 180 -22.73 6.87 -3.62
CA ASN A 180 -24.08 6.88 -4.19
C ASN A 180 -24.64 5.47 -4.46
N SER A 181 -23.81 4.43 -4.30
CA SER A 181 -24.24 3.04 -4.38
C SER A 181 -24.71 2.50 -3.02
N ILE A 182 -24.53 3.25 -1.94
CA ILE A 182 -24.98 2.90 -0.59
C ILE A 182 -26.30 3.62 -0.33
N PRO A 183 -27.38 2.92 0.07
CA PRO A 183 -28.62 3.57 0.46
C PRO A 183 -28.44 4.52 1.66
N ASP A 184 -29.10 5.67 1.65
CA ASP A 184 -28.92 6.73 2.67
C ASP A 184 -29.21 6.24 4.10
N ASP A 185 -30.21 5.38 4.25
CA ASP A 185 -30.61 4.76 5.52
C ASP A 185 -29.62 3.71 6.02
N GLN A 186 -28.63 3.34 5.20
CA GLN A 186 -27.63 2.32 5.52
C GLN A 186 -26.22 2.89 5.72
N LEU A 187 -26.01 4.19 5.49
CA LEU A 187 -24.71 4.86 5.60
C LEU A 187 -24.02 4.64 6.96
N GLU A 188 -24.77 4.43 8.05
CA GLU A 188 -24.20 4.18 9.37
C GLU A 188 -23.39 2.88 9.45
N ARG A 189 -23.67 1.91 8.56
CA ARG A 189 -22.99 0.61 8.47
C ARG A 189 -21.69 0.66 7.68
N PHE A 190 -21.40 1.77 6.99
CA PHE A 190 -20.25 1.88 6.09
C PHE A 190 -19.17 2.82 6.63
N ARG A 191 -17.91 2.44 6.42
CA ARG A 191 -16.74 3.30 6.62
C ARG A 191 -15.84 3.21 5.40
N VAL A 192 -15.44 4.37 4.88
CA VAL A 192 -14.43 4.47 3.83
C VAL A 192 -13.15 5.00 4.44
N PHE A 193 -12.05 4.32 4.15
CA PHE A 193 -10.71 4.63 4.61
C PHE A 193 -9.90 5.05 3.40
N TYR A 194 -9.62 6.34 3.26
CA TYR A 194 -8.94 6.90 2.09
C TYR A 194 -7.44 7.02 2.34
N GLU A 195 -6.63 6.29 1.58
CA GLU A 195 -5.15 6.42 1.57
C GLU A 195 -4.55 6.51 2.98
N GLU A 196 -5.20 5.87 3.97
CA GLU A 196 -4.78 5.94 5.36
C GLU A 196 -3.81 4.81 5.63
N PRO A 197 -2.60 5.10 6.12
CA PRO A 197 -1.56 4.09 6.32
C PRO A 197 -1.87 3.03 7.40
N PHE A 198 -3.07 3.09 8.00
CA PHE A 198 -3.39 2.36 9.23
C PHE A 198 -4.70 1.54 9.14
N PRO A 199 -4.79 0.50 8.28
CA PRO A 199 -5.97 -0.38 8.22
C PRO A 199 -6.32 -1.02 9.59
N ASN A 200 -5.34 -1.16 10.49
CA ASN A 200 -5.53 -1.65 11.85
C ASN A 200 -6.32 -0.68 12.75
N ARG A 201 -6.04 0.63 12.66
CA ARG A 201 -6.78 1.67 13.41
C ARG A 201 -8.24 1.71 12.94
N ASN A 202 -8.42 1.52 11.65
CA ASN A 202 -9.70 1.48 10.97
C ASN A 202 -10.55 0.27 11.38
N PHE A 203 -9.93 -0.90 11.51
CA PHE A 203 -10.58 -2.06 12.12
C PHE A 203 -10.91 -1.84 13.61
N ILE A 204 -10.03 -1.20 14.39
CA ILE A 204 -10.29 -0.87 15.80
C ILE A 204 -11.51 0.06 15.94
N ASP A 205 -11.58 1.12 15.12
CA ASP A 205 -12.70 2.07 15.13
C ASP A 205 -14.02 1.40 14.72
N LEU A 206 -14.00 0.52 13.70
CA LEU A 206 -15.14 -0.30 13.30
C LEU A 206 -15.60 -1.26 14.41
N ALA A 207 -14.66 -1.90 15.10
CA ALA A 207 -14.95 -2.88 16.14
C ALA A 207 -15.45 -2.24 17.44
N GLN A 208 -15.05 -1.00 17.76
CA GLN A 208 -15.32 -0.37 19.07
C GLN A 208 -16.54 0.56 19.12
N LYS A 209 -17.07 1.06 18.00
CA LYS A 209 -18.16 2.05 18.01
C LYS A 209 -19.28 1.67 17.03
N PRO A 210 -20.37 1.03 17.50
CA PRO A 210 -21.49 0.63 16.65
C PRO A 210 -22.29 1.81 16.06
N GLY A 211 -22.08 3.05 16.53
CA GLY A 211 -22.78 4.26 16.06
C GLY A 211 -21.89 5.39 15.54
N LEU A 212 -20.67 5.10 15.10
CA LEU A 212 -19.80 6.15 14.53
C LEU A 212 -20.44 6.79 13.29
N ARG A 213 -20.34 8.11 13.16
CA ARG A 213 -20.56 8.81 11.89
C ARG A 213 -19.20 9.20 11.33
N PHE A 214 -19.09 9.11 10.00
CA PHE A 214 -18.03 9.58 9.10
C PHE A 214 -16.80 10.25 9.77
N ILE A 215 -15.61 9.69 9.54
CA ILE A 215 -14.37 10.47 9.61
C ILE A 215 -14.00 10.74 8.15
N TYR A 216 -14.24 11.98 7.74
CA TYR A 216 -13.73 12.52 6.48
C TYR A 216 -12.28 12.92 6.75
N LEU A 217 -11.31 12.16 6.26
CA LEU A 217 -9.91 12.59 6.29
C LEU A 217 -9.53 13.08 4.89
N HIS A 218 -9.37 14.40 4.84
CA HIS A 218 -8.88 15.16 3.71
C HIS A 218 -7.60 14.51 3.15
N SER A 219 -7.59 14.27 1.83
CA SER A 219 -6.36 14.34 1.07
C SER A 219 -5.64 15.64 1.44
N LEU A 220 -4.36 15.53 1.84
CA LEU A 220 -3.43 16.61 2.21
C LEU A 220 -3.60 17.12 3.66
N TYR A 221 -2.55 16.94 4.47
CA TYR A 221 -2.30 17.62 5.76
C TYR A 221 -2.83 19.07 5.74
N PRO A 222 -3.53 19.55 6.79
CA PRO A 222 -2.86 19.83 8.07
C PRO A 222 -3.71 19.60 9.34
N GLY A 223 -3.06 19.17 10.43
CA GLY A 223 -3.47 19.57 11.78
C GLY A 223 -4.21 18.53 12.63
N GLU A 224 -3.50 17.51 13.11
CA GLU A 224 -3.32 17.36 14.56
C GLU A 224 -1.85 17.00 14.78
N PRO A 225 -1.12 17.64 15.72
CA PRO A 225 0.18 17.14 16.09
C PRO A 225 -0.05 15.72 16.61
N LEU A 226 0.49 14.72 15.91
CA LEU A 226 0.77 13.44 16.54
C LEU A 226 1.47 13.79 17.85
N ALA A 227 0.95 13.31 18.97
CA ALA A 227 1.64 13.44 20.23
C ALA A 227 3.00 12.81 19.99
N LEU A 228 4.02 13.65 19.74
CA LEU A 228 5.40 13.24 19.75
C LEU A 228 5.51 12.61 21.12
N SER A 229 5.58 11.29 21.16
CA SER A 229 6.07 10.64 22.37
C SER A 229 7.37 11.39 22.61
N ASN A 230 7.50 12.02 23.78
CA ASN A 230 8.75 12.61 24.20
C ASN A 230 9.75 11.44 24.20
N ALA A 231 10.35 11.16 23.05
CA ALA A 231 11.35 10.15 22.88
C ALA A 231 12.47 10.64 23.79
N PRO A 232 12.74 9.93 24.89
CA PRO A 232 13.45 10.48 26.02
C PRO A 232 14.92 10.66 25.66
N ASP A 233 15.37 11.87 25.29
CA ASP A 233 16.78 12.23 25.01
C ASP A 233 17.59 11.14 24.26
N SER A 234 16.92 10.28 23.49
CA SER A 234 17.51 9.03 23.04
C SER A 234 18.34 9.36 21.83
N GLU A 235 19.65 9.18 21.96
CA GLU A 235 20.60 9.43 20.90
C GLU A 235 20.21 8.63 19.66
N ILE A 236 20.06 9.31 18.52
CA ILE A 236 19.81 8.68 17.22
C ILE A 236 21.11 8.00 16.80
N ILE A 237 21.08 6.67 16.68
CA ILE A 237 22.28 5.87 16.35
C ILE A 237 22.08 5.09 15.05
N ASN A 238 20.85 4.62 14.78
CA ASN A 238 20.55 3.70 13.69
C ASN A 238 19.67 4.36 12.64
N ILE A 239 20.23 4.63 11.46
CA ILE A 239 19.52 5.22 10.33
C ILE A 239 19.26 4.14 9.27
N ALA A 240 18.03 4.03 8.77
CA ALA A 240 17.72 3.16 7.65
C ALA A 240 17.27 3.94 6.42
N CYS A 241 17.80 3.55 5.26
CA CYS A 241 17.31 3.96 3.96
C CYS A 241 16.79 2.73 3.23
N LEU A 242 15.47 2.56 3.26
CA LEU A 242 14.79 1.41 2.66
C LEU A 242 14.17 1.77 1.31
N GLY A 243 14.01 0.74 0.49
CA GLY A 243 13.38 0.83 -0.82
C GLY A 243 14.32 0.37 -1.91
N SER A 244 14.22 -0.92 -2.25
CA SER A 244 14.73 -1.44 -3.52
C SER A 244 14.14 -0.64 -4.69
N GLY A 245 14.91 -0.45 -5.77
CA GLY A 245 14.39 0.11 -7.02
C GLY A 245 13.24 -0.79 -7.48
N GLY A 246 12.01 -0.34 -7.31
CA GLY A 246 10.83 -1.12 -7.68
C GLY A 246 10.62 -1.12 -9.19
N LEU A 247 9.57 -1.80 -9.66
CA LEU A 247 9.13 -1.63 -11.05
C LEU A 247 8.85 -0.16 -11.32
N GLY A 248 9.56 0.43 -12.29
CA GLY A 248 9.29 1.78 -12.78
C GLY A 248 10.00 2.91 -12.05
N GLY A 249 10.65 2.63 -10.91
CA GLY A 249 11.54 3.56 -10.23
C GLY A 249 12.99 3.24 -10.58
N ASP A 250 13.60 4.05 -11.44
CA ASP A 250 15.06 4.17 -11.41
C ASP A 250 15.47 4.49 -9.96
N GLY A 251 16.61 4.01 -9.48
CA GLY A 251 17.08 4.35 -8.14
C GLY A 251 17.10 5.86 -7.89
N VAL A 252 17.08 6.68 -8.96
CA VAL A 252 16.99 8.14 -8.96
C VAL A 252 15.73 8.64 -8.26
N SER A 253 14.54 8.17 -8.63
CA SER A 253 13.27 8.61 -8.02
C SER A 253 13.19 8.39 -6.51
N LYS A 254 13.89 7.37 -5.99
CA LYS A 254 14.01 7.09 -4.55
C LYS A 254 15.25 7.74 -3.90
N GLY A 255 15.99 8.56 -4.64
CA GLY A 255 17.18 9.26 -4.16
C GLY A 255 18.41 8.39 -3.95
N GLN A 256 18.45 7.18 -4.49
CA GLN A 256 19.56 6.27 -4.25
C GLN A 256 20.89 6.81 -4.77
N HIS A 257 20.85 7.64 -5.82
CA HIS A 257 22.01 8.35 -6.36
C HIS A 257 22.66 9.34 -5.37
N LEU A 258 21.95 9.71 -4.29
CA LEU A 258 22.43 10.67 -3.27
C LEU A 258 23.01 9.98 -2.04
N LEU A 259 22.89 8.64 -1.92
CA LEU A 259 23.11 7.96 -0.64
C LEU A 259 24.54 8.04 -0.13
N ALA A 260 25.54 7.83 -0.98
CA ALA A 260 26.94 7.91 -0.57
C ALA A 260 27.30 9.31 -0.02
N ASP A 261 26.81 10.36 -0.67
CA ASP A 261 27.07 11.74 -0.27
C ASP A 261 26.32 12.11 1.02
N LEU A 262 25.06 11.69 1.15
CA LEU A 262 24.28 11.88 2.37
C LEU A 262 24.90 11.17 3.57
N VAL A 263 25.34 9.92 3.37
CA VAL A 263 26.04 9.15 4.41
C VAL A 263 27.37 9.82 4.77
N GLU A 264 28.16 10.25 3.79
CA GLU A 264 29.43 10.95 4.07
C GLU A 264 29.21 12.21 4.89
N HIS A 265 28.26 13.02 4.49
CA HIS A 265 27.96 14.28 5.16
C HIS A 265 27.54 14.03 6.61
N ALA A 266 26.62 13.09 6.84
CA ALA A 266 26.12 12.76 8.17
C ALA A 266 27.22 12.19 9.08
N VAL A 267 28.04 11.26 8.58
CA VAL A 267 29.10 10.61 9.37
C VAL A 267 30.24 11.58 9.71
N THR A 268 30.53 12.55 8.84
CA THR A 268 31.52 13.60 9.10
C THR A 268 31.12 14.47 10.29
N GLN A 269 29.82 14.72 10.48
CA GLN A 269 29.30 15.49 11.61
C GLN A 269 29.06 14.62 12.85
N HIS A 270 28.68 13.36 12.65
CA HIS A 270 28.29 12.43 13.71
C HIS A 270 28.84 11.02 13.42
N SER A 271 30.05 10.76 13.92
CA SER A 271 30.79 9.53 13.63
C SER A 271 30.23 8.26 14.27
N ASN A 272 29.30 8.40 15.22
CA ASN A 272 28.62 7.29 15.88
C ASN A 272 27.38 6.78 15.12
N LEU A 273 26.95 7.47 14.06
CA LEU A 273 25.82 7.03 13.25
C LEU A 273 26.15 5.75 12.49
N THR A 274 25.18 4.84 12.48
CA THR A 274 25.19 3.62 11.68
C THR A 274 24.07 3.66 10.65
N PHE A 275 24.34 3.13 9.47
CA PHE A 275 23.41 3.14 8.36
C PHE A 275 23.09 1.72 7.90
N THR A 276 21.82 1.47 7.65
CA THR A 276 21.37 0.30 6.90
C THR A 276 20.74 0.76 5.59
N VAL A 277 21.34 0.36 4.46
CA VAL A 277 20.93 0.80 3.12
C VAL A 277 20.45 -0.41 2.32
N GLN A 278 19.24 -0.34 1.80
CA GLN A 278 18.73 -1.33 0.87
C GLN A 278 18.95 -0.86 -0.58
N LEU A 279 19.68 -1.65 -1.37
CA LEU A 279 19.94 -1.41 -2.80
C LEU A 279 19.50 -2.61 -3.64
N GLY A 280 19.29 -2.42 -4.95
CA GLY A 280 18.90 -3.49 -5.89
C GLY A 280 17.43 -3.46 -6.26
N ASN A 281 17.03 -4.37 -7.15
CA ASN A 281 15.65 -4.54 -7.62
C ASN A 281 14.93 -5.64 -6.84
N ARG A 282 13.60 -5.63 -6.89
CA ARG A 282 12.70 -6.60 -6.26
C ARG A 282 12.93 -8.05 -6.68
N PHE A 283 13.57 -8.30 -7.83
CA PHE A 283 13.63 -9.63 -8.43
C PHE A 283 14.91 -10.42 -8.09
N ALA A 284 16.04 -9.75 -7.84
CA ALA A 284 17.29 -10.42 -7.45
C ALA A 284 18.32 -9.43 -6.92
N GLU A 285 19.20 -9.89 -6.04
CA GLU A 285 20.36 -9.12 -5.53
C GLU A 285 21.29 -8.63 -6.67
N GLY A 286 21.36 -9.38 -7.78
CA GLY A 286 22.20 -9.05 -8.93
C GLY A 286 21.61 -8.04 -9.92
N ASP A 287 20.36 -7.63 -9.74
CA ASP A 287 19.66 -6.72 -10.65
C ASP A 287 19.75 -5.29 -10.11
N MET A 288 20.95 -4.71 -10.18
CA MET A 288 21.24 -3.32 -9.82
C MET A 288 21.50 -2.50 -11.08
N THR A 289 21.03 -1.26 -11.09
CA THR A 289 21.43 -0.23 -12.06
C THR A 289 22.90 0.16 -11.85
N ASP A 290 23.54 0.74 -12.87
CA ASP A 290 24.92 1.25 -12.77
C ASP A 290 25.09 2.24 -11.61
N ILE A 291 24.10 3.10 -11.40
CA ILE A 291 24.08 4.04 -10.27
C ILE A 291 24.07 3.27 -8.95
N GLN A 292 23.24 2.23 -8.80
CA GLN A 292 23.21 1.42 -7.58
C GLN A 292 24.53 0.67 -7.37
N HIS A 293 25.16 0.16 -8.42
CA HIS A 293 26.48 -0.47 -8.35
C HIS A 293 27.56 0.52 -7.87
N GLN A 294 27.55 1.74 -8.41
CA GLN A 294 28.45 2.81 -7.98
C GLN A 294 28.22 3.16 -6.50
N GLN A 295 26.97 3.34 -6.09
CA GLN A 295 26.61 3.66 -4.70
C GLN A 295 27.00 2.53 -3.75
N ARG A 296 26.76 1.26 -4.13
CA ARG A 296 27.21 0.09 -3.36
C ARG A 296 28.72 0.08 -3.18
N ALA A 297 29.49 0.35 -4.23
CA ALA A 297 30.96 0.38 -4.17
C ALA A 297 31.50 1.50 -3.28
N LEU A 298 30.86 2.66 -3.26
CA LEU A 298 31.22 3.79 -2.39
C LEU A 298 30.86 3.50 -0.93
N LEU A 299 29.65 2.99 -0.68
CA LEU A 299 29.15 2.71 0.66
C LEU A 299 29.87 1.52 1.33
N ALA A 300 30.26 0.49 0.55
CA ALA A 300 30.92 -0.70 1.08
C ALA A 300 32.32 -0.43 1.68
N GLN A 301 32.91 0.75 1.43
CA GLN A 301 34.18 1.16 2.02
C GLN A 301 34.04 1.64 3.47
N ARG A 302 32.80 1.73 3.99
CA ARG A 302 32.50 2.27 5.31
C ARG A 302 32.12 1.17 6.29
N SER A 303 32.78 1.14 7.46
CA SER A 303 32.51 0.15 8.50
C SER A 303 31.18 0.35 9.24
N ASN A 304 30.61 1.56 9.18
CA ASN A 304 29.35 1.91 9.81
C ASN A 304 28.15 1.85 8.84
N VAL A 305 28.31 1.22 7.67
CA VAL A 305 27.24 1.02 6.70
C VAL A 305 27.03 -0.47 6.46
N SER A 306 25.82 -0.96 6.74
CA SER A 306 25.33 -2.27 6.30
C SER A 306 24.54 -2.10 5.01
N ILE A 307 24.84 -2.91 4.00
CA ILE A 307 24.14 -2.89 2.71
C ILE A 307 23.36 -4.19 2.55
N HIS A 308 22.04 -4.07 2.37
CA HIS A 308 21.18 -5.17 1.97
C HIS A 308 20.89 -5.09 0.47
N GLY A 309 21.22 -6.15 -0.26
CA GLY A 309 20.93 -6.27 -1.68
C GLY A 309 19.60 -6.98 -1.93
N GLY A 310 18.72 -6.40 -2.76
CA GLY A 310 17.47 -7.00 -3.20
C GLY A 310 16.29 -6.82 -2.23
N LEU A 311 15.30 -7.72 -2.36
CA LEU A 311 14.08 -7.71 -1.55
C LEU A 311 14.37 -8.21 -0.11
N LEU A 312 13.79 -7.54 0.88
CA LEU A 312 13.75 -8.05 2.25
C LEU A 312 12.52 -8.95 2.41
N SER A 313 12.63 -10.02 3.19
CA SER A 313 11.44 -10.72 3.67
C SER A 313 10.61 -9.78 4.56
N CYS A 314 9.30 -10.03 4.70
CA CYS A 314 8.45 -9.23 5.57
C CYS A 314 8.99 -9.15 7.00
N GLU A 315 9.47 -10.27 7.55
CA GLU A 315 10.07 -10.33 8.88
C GLU A 315 11.35 -9.49 8.99
N ALA A 316 12.25 -9.58 7.99
CA ALA A 316 13.48 -8.80 7.97
C ALA A 316 13.20 -7.30 7.83
N TYR A 317 12.23 -6.93 6.99
CA TYR A 317 11.77 -5.55 6.83
C TYR A 317 11.22 -4.98 8.14
N CYS A 318 10.29 -5.68 8.79
CA CYS A 318 9.71 -5.23 10.06
C CYS A 318 10.77 -5.11 11.16
N THR A 319 11.68 -6.10 11.27
CA THR A 319 12.77 -6.10 12.24
C THR A 319 13.72 -4.91 12.03
N LEU A 320 14.06 -4.62 10.78
CA LEU A 320 14.94 -3.50 10.44
C LEU A 320 14.28 -2.17 10.77
N LEU A 321 13.01 -2.01 10.38
CA LEU A 321 12.23 -0.82 10.70
C LEU A 321 12.15 -0.59 12.22
N GLU A 322 11.86 -1.64 13.00
CA GLU A 322 11.81 -1.57 14.47
C GLU A 322 13.13 -1.13 15.09
N LYS A 323 14.26 -1.64 14.58
CA LYS A 323 15.61 -1.30 15.06
C LYS A 323 16.12 0.07 14.62
N SER A 324 15.45 0.71 13.66
CA SER A 324 15.86 2.02 13.16
C SER A 324 15.36 3.11 14.08
N ASP A 325 16.20 4.08 14.40
CA ASP A 325 15.79 5.29 15.14
C ASP A 325 15.22 6.32 14.16
N LEU A 326 15.74 6.33 12.94
CA LEU A 326 15.40 7.29 11.89
C LEU A 326 15.33 6.63 10.52
N MET A 327 14.37 7.08 9.72
CA MET A 327 14.16 6.67 8.34
C MET A 327 14.58 7.79 7.38
N LEU A 328 15.63 7.54 6.60
CA LEU A 328 16.08 8.45 5.55
C LEU A 328 15.40 8.07 4.24
N LEU A 329 14.56 8.96 3.72
CA LEU A 329 13.76 8.73 2.52
C LEU A 329 14.07 9.86 1.51
N PRO A 330 15.20 9.79 0.79
CA PRO A 330 15.71 10.90 -0.03
C PRO A 330 14.96 11.03 -1.37
N TYR A 331 13.63 10.89 -1.34
CA TYR A 331 12.79 10.79 -2.51
C TYR A 331 12.87 12.03 -3.40
N GLY A 332 12.81 11.78 -4.71
CA GLY A 332 12.74 12.82 -5.73
C GLY A 332 11.32 13.37 -5.92
N PRO A 333 11.13 14.39 -6.79
CA PRO A 333 9.89 15.15 -6.96
C PRO A 333 8.63 14.32 -7.20
N ARG A 334 8.77 13.11 -7.76
CA ARG A 334 7.65 12.19 -7.98
C ARG A 334 6.85 11.92 -6.70
N TYR A 335 7.52 11.79 -5.55
CA TYR A 335 6.90 11.52 -4.25
C TYR A 335 6.15 12.73 -3.66
N ARG A 336 6.09 13.87 -4.37
CA ARG A 336 5.13 14.94 -4.10
C ARG A 336 3.68 14.52 -4.38
N HIS A 337 3.50 13.61 -5.33
CA HIS A 337 2.19 13.25 -5.86
C HIS A 337 1.81 11.78 -5.57
N ILE A 338 2.77 10.99 -5.08
CA ILE A 338 2.57 9.58 -4.76
C ILE A 338 2.94 9.29 -3.30
N MET A 339 2.24 8.33 -2.69
CA MET A 339 2.50 7.90 -1.33
C MET A 339 3.62 6.85 -1.27
N SER A 340 4.38 6.83 -0.18
CA SER A 340 5.40 5.80 0.07
C SER A 340 4.96 4.88 1.21
N GLY A 341 4.78 3.59 0.92
CA GLY A 341 4.49 2.61 1.95
C GLY A 341 5.57 2.52 3.05
N ILE A 342 6.83 2.85 2.73
CA ILE A 342 7.92 2.87 3.72
C ILE A 342 7.77 4.06 4.67
N PHE A 343 7.37 5.23 4.14
CA PHE A 343 7.07 6.40 4.96
C PHE A 343 5.91 6.11 5.91
N ASP A 344 4.87 5.46 5.40
CA ASP A 344 3.68 5.08 6.15
C ASP A 344 4.01 4.11 7.29
N ASP A 345 4.74 3.03 6.99
CA ASP A 345 5.16 2.06 7.99
C ASP A 345 6.08 2.70 9.06
N ALA A 346 6.93 3.63 8.65
CA ALA A 346 7.80 4.37 9.56
C ALA A 346 7.03 5.26 10.53
N LEU A 347 6.06 6.03 10.02
CA LEU A 347 5.17 6.82 10.87
C LEU A 347 4.36 5.95 11.83
N TYR A 348 3.90 4.78 11.38
CA TYR A 348 3.18 3.82 12.24
C TYR A 348 4.00 3.42 13.46
N GLN A 349 5.29 3.16 13.26
CA GLN A 349 6.19 2.78 14.34
C GLN A 349 6.74 3.98 15.13
N GLY A 350 6.20 5.18 14.90
CA GLY A 350 6.64 6.41 15.56
C GLY A 350 8.08 6.81 15.21
N LYS A 351 8.57 6.39 14.03
CA LYS A 351 9.93 6.72 13.59
C LYS A 351 10.00 8.16 13.09
N VAL A 352 11.15 8.78 13.27
CA VAL A 352 11.45 10.06 12.64
C VAL A 352 11.79 9.81 11.17
N CYS A 353 11.13 10.51 10.25
CA CYS A 353 11.44 10.44 8.82
C CYS A 353 12.13 11.72 8.35
N ILE A 354 13.25 11.59 7.63
CA ILE A 354 13.86 12.70 6.88
C ILE A 354 13.46 12.55 5.42
N ILE A 355 12.73 13.55 4.92
CA ILE A 355 12.28 13.67 3.54
C ILE A 355 12.77 15.01 2.96
N PRO A 356 13.15 15.07 1.66
CA PRO A 356 13.45 16.33 1.01
C PRO A 356 12.23 17.26 1.00
N GLN A 357 12.47 18.56 1.15
CA GLN A 357 11.46 19.58 0.89
C GLN A 357 11.27 19.70 -0.63
N GLN A 358 10.02 19.58 -1.10
CA GLN A 358 9.67 19.56 -2.54
C GLN A 358 8.61 20.59 -2.91
#